data_AF-A0A8E2KVN3-F1
#
_entry.id   AF-A0A8E2KVN3-F1
#
_cell.length_a   1.000
_cell.length_b   1.000
_cell.length_c   1.000
_cell.angle_alpha   90.00
_cell.angle_beta   90.00
_cell.angle_gamma   90.00
#
_symmetry.space_group_name_H-M   'P 1'
#
loop_
_entity.id
_entity.type
_entity.pdbx_description
1 polymer ?
#
loop_
_entity_poly.entity_id
_entity_poly.type
_entity_poly.pdbx_seq_one_letter_code
_entity_poly.pdbx_strand_id
1 'polypeptide(L)'
;MKSSTFSRFCEGLHTQRRVIHALIIRELITRFGRENIGFLWMMVEPLLFASLVSIMWRIIHGPQEHGVSIAAFVVTGYIPLTLFRHVVNRSVAIFQANSSLLYHRQIQILDFVIARFVIEMLGSMMAFLLVAVLLIAFDLFPIPADPGMMIAGWLIYCLFCFSLCLVIAPLSEMSEVLEKFIPVTTYIMIPVSGTFSMVSWLTPAFRHVMLWSPFVSGVEMMRGGIWGNRVTVYYEVWYPIALSMVLSFIGLALIRYVRRSLVVE
;
A
#
# COMPACT_ATOMS: atom_id res chain seq x y z
N MET A 1 -12.66 -37.35 18.34
CA MET A 1 -13.62 -36.31 17.90
C MET A 1 -13.02 -34.89 17.67
N LYS A 2 -11.70 -34.66 17.83
CA LYS A 2 -11.05 -33.35 17.53
C LYS A 2 -10.49 -33.20 16.10
N SER A 3 -10.37 -34.30 15.35
CA SER A 3 -9.78 -34.32 14.00
C SER A 3 -10.69 -33.72 12.92
N SER A 4 -12.03 -33.74 13.09
CA SER A 4 -12.96 -33.28 12.05
C SER A 4 -13.00 -31.76 11.88
N THR A 5 -12.93 -30.97 12.96
CA THR A 5 -12.95 -29.50 12.88
C THR A 5 -11.66 -28.96 12.27
N PHE A 6 -10.52 -29.52 12.65
CA PHE A 6 -9.22 -29.12 12.09
C PHE A 6 -9.11 -29.50 10.60
N SER A 7 -9.54 -30.71 10.21
CA SER A 7 -9.57 -31.12 8.79
C SER A 7 -10.46 -30.19 7.95
N ARG A 8 -11.66 -29.86 8.44
CA ARG A 8 -12.57 -28.93 7.75
C ARG A 8 -12.00 -27.52 7.64
N PHE A 9 -11.30 -27.04 8.67
CA PHE A 9 -10.61 -25.74 8.62
C PHE A 9 -9.48 -25.75 7.58
N CYS A 10 -8.65 -26.79 7.57
CA CYS A 10 -7.59 -26.95 6.58
C CYS A 10 -8.12 -27.08 5.15
N GLU A 11 -9.20 -27.82 4.93
CA GLU A 11 -9.88 -27.93 3.63
C GLU A 11 -10.46 -26.60 3.16
N GLY A 12 -11.06 -25.83 4.08
CA GLY A 12 -11.54 -24.47 3.84
C GLY A 12 -10.41 -23.53 3.43
N LEU A 13 -9.31 -23.52 4.19
CA LEU A 13 -8.12 -22.73 3.91
C LEU A 13 -7.50 -23.10 2.55
N HIS A 14 -7.41 -24.40 2.25
CA HIS A 14 -6.89 -24.88 0.98
C HIS A 14 -7.77 -24.44 -0.20
N THR A 15 -9.08 -24.44 -0.03
CA THR A 15 -10.03 -23.94 -1.03
C THR A 15 -9.89 -22.44 -1.22
N GLN A 16 -9.83 -21.67 -0.14
CA GLN A 16 -9.65 -20.22 -0.21
C GLN A 16 -8.31 -19.84 -0.86
N ARG A 17 -7.23 -20.55 -0.55
CA ARG A 17 -5.92 -20.35 -1.21
C ARG A 17 -6.02 -20.57 -2.72
N ARG A 18 -6.73 -21.61 -3.17
CA ARG A 18 -6.94 -21.88 -4.60
C ARG A 18 -7.75 -20.78 -5.28
N VAL A 19 -8.81 -20.28 -4.61
CA VAL A 19 -9.63 -19.17 -5.11
C VAL A 19 -8.79 -17.89 -5.24
N ILE A 20 -8.10 -17.47 -4.18
CA ILE A 20 -7.26 -16.27 -4.21
C ILE A 20 -6.18 -16.39 -5.28
N HIS A 21 -5.51 -17.54 -5.39
CA HIS A 21 -4.50 -17.77 -6.42
C HIS A 21 -5.08 -17.66 -7.84
N ALA A 22 -6.25 -18.26 -8.09
CA ALA A 22 -6.94 -18.16 -9.38
C ALA A 22 -7.36 -16.70 -9.69
N LEU A 23 -7.83 -15.97 -8.69
CA LEU A 23 -8.16 -14.54 -8.81
C LEU A 23 -6.93 -13.69 -9.10
N ILE A 24 -5.80 -13.96 -8.44
CA ILE A 24 -4.53 -13.26 -8.70
C ILE A 24 -4.11 -13.48 -10.16
N ILE A 25 -4.10 -14.74 -10.63
CA ILE A 25 -3.75 -15.04 -12.04
C ILE A 25 -4.70 -14.32 -12.99
N ARG A 26 -6.02 -14.38 -12.73
CA ARG A 26 -6.99 -13.70 -13.58
C ARG A 26 -6.71 -12.21 -13.63
N GLU A 27 -6.54 -11.57 -12.48
CA GLU A 27 -6.30 -10.13 -12.39
C GLU A 27 -5.00 -9.74 -13.11
N LEU A 28 -3.94 -10.53 -12.97
CA LEU A 28 -2.68 -10.33 -13.70
C LEU A 28 -2.88 -10.43 -15.22
N ILE A 29 -3.58 -11.45 -15.71
CA ILE A 29 -3.86 -11.64 -17.14
C ILE A 29 -4.74 -10.50 -17.68
N THR A 30 -5.81 -10.14 -16.96
CA THR A 30 -6.73 -9.09 -17.41
C THR A 30 -6.11 -7.71 -17.34
N ARG A 31 -5.22 -7.45 -16.36
CA ARG A 31 -4.56 -6.16 -16.18
C ARG A 31 -3.34 -5.98 -17.08
N PHE A 32 -2.54 -7.03 -17.26
CA PHE A 32 -1.23 -6.93 -17.90
C PHE A 32 -1.13 -7.72 -19.22
N GLY A 33 -1.97 -8.73 -19.44
CA GLY A 33 -1.80 -9.73 -20.50
C GLY A 33 -2.29 -9.33 -21.90
N ARG A 34 -3.06 -8.24 -22.07
CA ARG A 34 -3.51 -7.83 -23.41
C ARG A 34 -2.51 -6.97 -24.18
N GLU A 35 -1.67 -6.19 -23.50
CA GLU A 35 -0.71 -5.29 -24.15
C GLU A 35 0.69 -5.26 -23.51
N ASN A 36 0.99 -6.02 -22.44
CA ASN A 36 2.26 -6.03 -21.66
C ASN A 36 2.75 -4.68 -21.10
N ILE A 37 2.28 -3.54 -21.63
CA ILE A 37 2.65 -2.19 -21.22
C ILE A 37 2.23 -1.94 -19.77
N GLY A 38 1.11 -2.50 -19.31
CA GLY A 38 0.60 -2.23 -17.96
C GLY A 38 1.55 -2.64 -16.83
N PHE A 39 2.29 -3.75 -16.98
CA PHE A 39 3.22 -4.22 -15.94
C PHE A 39 4.48 -3.35 -15.93
N LEU A 40 5.01 -3.06 -17.11
CA LEU A 40 6.08 -2.09 -17.28
C LEU A 40 5.68 -0.72 -16.73
N TRP A 41 4.45 -0.27 -16.95
CA TRP A 41 3.95 1.03 -16.50
C TRP A 41 4.01 1.19 -14.98
N MET A 42 3.66 0.14 -14.24
CA MET A 42 3.76 0.11 -12.77
C MET A 42 5.18 0.37 -12.27
N MET A 43 6.19 0.04 -13.08
CA MET A 43 7.61 0.29 -12.77
C MET A 43 8.11 1.63 -13.35
N VAL A 44 7.62 1.99 -14.54
CA VAL A 44 7.99 3.22 -15.26
C VAL A 44 7.46 4.46 -14.54
N GLU A 45 6.26 4.43 -13.97
CA GLU A 45 5.68 5.58 -13.25
C GLU A 45 6.58 6.05 -12.09
N PRO A 46 7.02 5.19 -11.14
CA PRO A 46 7.99 5.57 -10.12
C PRO A 46 9.32 6.08 -10.66
N LEU A 47 9.85 5.49 -11.74
CA LEU A 47 11.11 5.93 -12.36
C LEU A 47 10.99 7.33 -12.97
N LEU A 48 9.93 7.59 -13.73
CA LEU A 48 9.67 8.89 -14.33
C LEU A 48 9.46 9.97 -13.27
N PHE A 49 8.67 9.66 -12.23
CA PHE A 49 8.44 10.61 -11.15
C PHE A 49 9.72 10.86 -10.34
N ALA A 50 10.45 9.80 -9.95
CA ALA A 50 11.69 9.93 -9.21
C ALA A 50 12.72 10.74 -9.99
N SER A 51 12.91 10.45 -11.29
CA SER A 51 13.85 11.20 -12.14
C SER A 51 13.44 12.66 -12.29
N LEU A 52 12.18 12.95 -12.59
CA LEU A 52 11.68 14.32 -12.72
C LEU A 52 11.90 15.13 -11.45
N VAL A 53 11.45 14.62 -10.29
CA VAL A 53 11.57 15.35 -9.03
C VAL A 53 13.04 15.47 -8.61
N SER A 54 13.87 14.44 -8.83
CA SER A 54 15.30 14.51 -8.54
C SER A 54 15.99 15.59 -9.37
N ILE A 55 15.66 15.71 -10.67
CA ILE A 55 16.22 16.74 -11.54
C ILE A 55 15.76 18.14 -11.10
N MET A 56 14.45 18.32 -10.90
CA MET A 56 13.90 19.61 -10.46
C MET A 56 14.50 20.07 -9.13
N TRP A 57 14.55 19.18 -8.14
CA TRP A 57 15.03 19.52 -6.81
C TRP A 57 16.55 19.74 -6.81
N ARG A 58 17.31 18.97 -7.60
CA ARG A 58 18.75 19.18 -7.78
C ARG A 58 19.07 20.56 -8.35
N ILE A 59 18.22 21.10 -9.22
CA ILE A 59 18.38 22.46 -9.78
C ILE A 59 18.11 23.53 -8.71
N ILE A 60 17.12 23.31 -7.84
CA ILE A 60 16.70 24.32 -6.85
C ILE A 60 17.60 24.33 -5.61
N HIS A 61 17.95 23.16 -5.06
CA HIS A 61 18.63 23.04 -3.76
C HIS A 61 20.01 22.35 -3.79
N GLY A 62 20.47 21.90 -4.97
CA GLY A 62 21.72 21.15 -5.12
C GLY A 62 21.56 19.63 -4.93
N PRO A 63 22.65 18.84 -4.97
CA PRO A 63 22.59 17.38 -5.04
C PRO A 63 22.27 16.67 -3.71
N GLN A 64 22.41 17.35 -2.57
CA GLN A 64 22.17 16.78 -1.24
C GLN A 64 21.43 17.79 -0.38
N GLU A 65 20.44 17.30 0.36
CA GLU A 65 19.61 18.05 1.31
C GLU A 65 19.73 17.32 2.65
N HIS A 66 20.19 18.01 3.69
CA HIS A 66 20.34 17.45 5.04
C HIS A 66 21.20 16.15 5.11
N GLY A 67 22.19 16.00 4.22
CA GLY A 67 23.08 14.82 4.17
C GLY A 67 22.47 13.59 3.49
N VAL A 68 21.31 13.75 2.82
CA VAL A 68 20.57 12.69 2.14
C VAL A 68 20.54 12.94 0.63
N SER A 69 20.74 11.88 -0.15
CA SER A 69 20.51 11.92 -1.60
C SER A 69 19.03 12.19 -1.88
N ILE A 70 18.75 13.25 -2.64
CA ILE A 70 17.38 13.65 -2.99
C ILE A 70 16.67 12.54 -3.78
N ALA A 71 17.37 11.87 -4.68
CA ALA A 71 16.79 10.78 -5.46
C ALA A 71 16.32 9.63 -4.58
N ALA A 72 17.14 9.23 -3.61
CA ALA A 72 16.77 8.22 -2.63
C ALA A 72 15.62 8.69 -1.72
N PHE A 73 15.62 9.95 -1.29
CA PHE A 73 14.54 10.53 -0.49
C PHE A 73 13.18 10.49 -1.20
N VAL A 74 13.16 10.86 -2.48
CA VAL A 74 11.94 10.86 -3.30
C VAL A 74 11.43 9.44 -3.51
N VAL A 75 12.29 8.49 -3.88
CA VAL A 75 11.88 7.09 -4.13
C VAL A 75 11.30 6.44 -2.88
N THR A 76 11.95 6.65 -1.72
CA THR A 76 11.53 6.06 -0.45
C THR A 76 10.19 6.56 0.06
N GLY A 77 9.82 7.81 -0.26
CA GLY A 77 8.48 8.33 0.05
C GLY A 77 7.44 8.02 -1.03
N TYR A 78 7.81 8.17 -2.30
CA TYR A 78 6.87 8.10 -3.41
C TYR A 78 6.32 6.69 -3.64
N ILE A 79 7.14 5.66 -3.50
CA ILE A 79 6.66 4.29 -3.76
C ILE A 79 5.60 3.83 -2.76
N PRO A 80 5.77 4.00 -1.43
CA PRO A 80 4.68 3.79 -0.48
C PRO A 80 3.42 4.61 -0.83
N LEU A 81 3.60 5.87 -1.23
CA LEU A 81 2.48 6.72 -1.64
C LEU A 81 1.74 6.16 -2.87
N THR A 82 2.45 5.66 -3.88
CA THR A 82 1.83 5.02 -5.06
C THR A 82 1.05 3.77 -4.67
N LEU A 83 1.59 2.92 -3.79
CA LEU A 83 0.86 1.77 -3.25
C LEU A 83 -0.47 2.23 -2.64
N PHE A 84 -0.43 3.19 -1.72
CA PHE A 84 -1.63 3.73 -1.06
C PHE A 84 -2.66 4.22 -2.08
N ARG A 85 -2.25 5.04 -3.05
CA ARG A 85 -3.14 5.57 -4.10
C ARG A 85 -3.75 4.47 -4.95
N HIS A 86 -2.94 3.49 -5.39
CA HIS A 86 -3.43 2.40 -6.22
C HIS A 86 -4.42 1.51 -5.49
N VAL A 87 -4.12 1.11 -4.25
CA VAL A 87 -5.01 0.21 -3.50
C VAL A 87 -6.32 0.90 -3.10
N VAL A 88 -6.29 2.19 -2.73
CA VAL A 88 -7.50 2.95 -2.43
C VAL A 88 -8.38 3.10 -3.66
N ASN A 89 -7.82 3.59 -4.77
CA ASN A 89 -8.60 3.82 -5.99
C ASN A 89 -9.18 2.53 -6.57
N ARG A 90 -8.51 1.39 -6.37
CA ARG A 90 -9.00 0.07 -6.85
C ARG A 90 -9.92 -0.67 -5.89
N SER A 91 -10.00 -0.20 -4.65
CA SER A 91 -10.98 -0.71 -3.68
C SER A 91 -12.37 -0.13 -3.95
N VAL A 92 -12.44 1.05 -4.56
CA VAL A 92 -13.70 1.67 -5.00
C VAL A 92 -14.37 0.79 -6.08
N ALA A 93 -15.70 0.61 -5.96
CA ALA A 93 -16.53 -0.15 -6.90
C ALA A 93 -16.05 -1.59 -7.18
N ILE A 94 -15.34 -2.20 -6.20
CA ILE A 94 -14.79 -3.55 -6.37
C ILE A 94 -15.87 -4.62 -6.53
N PHE A 95 -17.07 -4.40 -6.00
CA PHE A 95 -18.15 -5.38 -6.10
C PHE A 95 -18.83 -5.26 -7.46
N GLN A 96 -19.14 -4.04 -7.92
CA GLN A 96 -19.73 -3.83 -9.25
C GLN A 96 -18.87 -4.47 -10.35
N ALA A 97 -17.56 -4.25 -10.30
CA ALA A 97 -16.59 -4.79 -11.27
C ALA A 97 -16.48 -6.32 -11.27
N ASN A 98 -16.88 -7.00 -10.19
CA ASN A 98 -16.75 -8.45 -10.04
C ASN A 98 -18.10 -9.16 -9.77
N SER A 99 -19.21 -8.46 -9.96
CA SER A 99 -20.57 -8.94 -9.69
C SER A 99 -20.88 -10.28 -10.37
N SER A 100 -20.42 -10.47 -11.61
CA SER A 100 -20.60 -11.71 -12.38
C SER A 100 -19.97 -12.96 -11.76
N LEU A 101 -19.06 -12.82 -10.81
CA LEU A 101 -18.37 -13.95 -10.17
C LEU A 101 -18.89 -14.21 -8.77
N LEU A 102 -19.62 -13.26 -8.19
CA LEU A 102 -20.25 -13.41 -6.89
C LEU A 102 -21.39 -14.45 -6.92
N TYR A 103 -21.87 -14.86 -8.11
CA TYR A 103 -22.75 -16.02 -8.27
C TYR A 103 -22.10 -17.33 -7.84
N HIS A 104 -20.77 -17.43 -7.86
CA HIS A 104 -20.07 -18.60 -7.35
C HIS A 104 -20.00 -18.55 -5.82
N ARG A 105 -20.72 -19.47 -5.16
CA ARG A 105 -20.79 -19.58 -3.69
C ARG A 105 -19.44 -19.61 -2.97
N GLN A 106 -18.39 -20.10 -3.63
CA GLN A 106 -17.04 -20.20 -3.07
C GLN A 106 -16.24 -18.90 -3.11
N ILE A 107 -16.67 -17.91 -3.91
CA ILE A 107 -15.96 -16.64 -4.08
C ILE A 107 -16.58 -15.59 -3.17
N GLN A 108 -15.76 -14.97 -2.34
CA GLN A 108 -16.17 -13.86 -1.47
C GLN A 108 -15.55 -12.55 -1.94
N ILE A 109 -16.23 -11.45 -1.63
CA ILE A 109 -15.73 -10.08 -1.88
C ILE A 109 -14.32 -9.89 -1.29
N LEU A 110 -14.12 -10.41 -0.08
CA LEU A 110 -12.84 -10.36 0.60
C LEU A 110 -11.70 -10.95 -0.25
N ASP A 111 -11.97 -12.01 -1.03
CA ASP A 111 -10.95 -12.65 -1.87
C ASP A 111 -10.48 -11.72 -2.99
N PHE A 112 -11.36 -10.86 -3.53
CA PHE A 112 -10.98 -9.84 -4.52
C PHE A 112 -10.14 -8.73 -3.89
N VAL A 113 -10.51 -8.25 -2.70
CA VAL A 113 -9.74 -7.23 -1.97
C VAL A 113 -8.33 -7.76 -1.68
N ILE A 114 -8.22 -9.00 -1.19
CA ILE A 114 -6.93 -9.66 -0.91
C ILE A 114 -6.12 -9.83 -2.20
N ALA A 115 -6.72 -10.38 -3.26
CA ALA A 115 -6.01 -10.62 -4.51
C ALA A 115 -5.43 -9.33 -5.11
N ARG A 116 -6.24 -8.27 -5.17
CA ARG A 116 -5.79 -6.95 -5.67
C ARG A 116 -4.72 -6.34 -4.78
N PHE A 117 -4.92 -6.37 -3.47
CA PHE A 117 -3.96 -5.80 -2.52
C PHE A 117 -2.59 -6.50 -2.63
N VAL A 118 -2.56 -7.83 -2.70
CA VAL A 118 -1.32 -8.60 -2.85
C VAL A 118 -0.60 -8.25 -4.14
N ILE A 119 -1.31 -8.07 -5.25
CA ILE A 119 -0.70 -7.67 -6.53
C ILE A 119 -0.07 -6.27 -6.42
N GLU A 120 -0.78 -5.29 -5.86
CA GLU A 120 -0.20 -3.94 -5.71
C GLU A 120 0.97 -3.93 -4.72
N MET A 121 0.84 -4.62 -3.59
CA MET A 121 1.91 -4.73 -2.59
C MET A 121 3.18 -5.32 -3.19
N LEU A 122 3.08 -6.45 -3.90
CA LEU A 122 4.24 -7.10 -4.51
C LEU A 122 4.79 -6.25 -5.66
N GLY A 123 3.91 -5.73 -6.52
CA GLY A 123 4.32 -4.89 -7.65
C GLY A 123 5.04 -3.61 -7.20
N SER A 124 4.56 -2.95 -6.15
CA SER A 124 5.21 -1.74 -5.60
C SER A 124 6.55 -2.06 -4.94
N MET A 125 6.68 -3.19 -4.22
CA MET A 125 7.97 -3.63 -3.68
C MET A 125 8.95 -4.02 -4.81
N MET A 126 8.48 -4.68 -5.87
CA MET A 126 9.32 -4.98 -7.03
C MET A 126 9.79 -3.71 -7.73
N ALA A 127 8.91 -2.73 -7.91
CA ALA A 127 9.27 -1.42 -8.46
C ALA A 127 10.30 -0.71 -7.55
N PHE A 128 10.11 -0.77 -6.23
CA PHE A 128 11.07 -0.24 -5.25
C PHE A 128 12.46 -0.85 -5.41
N LEU A 129 12.55 -2.17 -5.43
CA LEU A 129 13.83 -2.87 -5.56
C LEU A 129 14.51 -2.58 -6.89
N LEU A 130 13.76 -2.55 -8.00
CA LEU A 130 14.30 -2.22 -9.31
C LEU A 130 14.88 -0.81 -9.32
N VAL A 131 14.11 0.18 -8.85
CA VAL A 131 14.55 1.58 -8.79
C VAL A 131 15.76 1.73 -7.86
N ALA A 132 15.75 1.06 -6.70
CA ALA A 132 16.87 1.09 -5.77
C ALA A 132 18.14 0.51 -6.39
N VAL A 133 18.07 -0.63 -7.08
CA VAL A 133 19.23 -1.24 -7.77
C VAL A 133 19.78 -0.31 -8.85
N LEU A 134 18.92 0.32 -9.66
CA LEU A 134 19.35 1.28 -10.67
C LEU A 134 20.05 2.48 -10.03
N LEU A 135 19.48 3.07 -8.98
CA LEU A 135 20.08 4.23 -8.33
C LEU A 135 21.37 3.89 -7.56
N ILE A 136 21.49 2.69 -7.01
CA ILE A 136 22.76 2.21 -6.42
C ILE A 136 23.85 2.14 -7.50
N ALA A 137 23.52 1.68 -8.72
CA ALA A 137 24.48 1.61 -9.82
C ALA A 137 25.00 3.00 -10.26
N PHE A 138 24.22 4.07 -10.02
CA PHE A 138 24.60 5.45 -10.27
C PHE A 138 25.13 6.20 -9.03
N ASP A 139 25.36 5.50 -7.91
CA ASP A 139 25.79 6.08 -6.62
C ASP A 139 24.81 7.16 -6.08
N LEU A 140 23.54 7.07 -6.47
CA LEU A 140 22.47 7.97 -6.06
C LEU A 140 21.62 7.41 -4.91
N PHE A 141 21.85 6.15 -4.50
CA PHE A 141 21.09 5.49 -3.44
C PHE A 141 22.00 4.67 -2.53
N PRO A 142 21.92 4.85 -1.20
CA PRO A 142 22.75 4.09 -0.28
C PRO A 142 22.29 2.64 -0.17
N ILE A 143 23.24 1.72 0.00
CA ILE A 143 22.90 0.34 0.36
C ILE A 143 22.20 0.37 1.74
N PRO A 144 21.02 -0.27 1.90
CA PRO A 144 20.29 -0.24 3.16
C PRO A 144 21.12 -0.76 4.33
N ALA A 145 21.21 0.02 5.41
CA ALA A 145 21.96 -0.32 6.62
C ALA A 145 21.29 -1.45 7.43
N ASP A 146 19.95 -1.43 7.48
CA ASP A 146 19.12 -2.45 8.12
C ASP A 146 17.93 -2.81 7.21
N PRO A 147 18.08 -3.83 6.34
CA PRO A 147 16.99 -4.33 5.52
C PRO A 147 15.80 -4.86 6.33
N GLY A 148 16.03 -5.35 7.55
CA GLY A 148 14.98 -5.87 8.43
C GLY A 148 14.03 -4.77 8.87
N MET A 149 14.57 -3.64 9.31
CA MET A 149 13.79 -2.45 9.66
C MET A 149 13.05 -1.89 8.45
N MET A 150 13.67 -1.89 7.27
CA MET A 150 13.03 -1.46 6.02
C MET A 150 11.80 -2.32 5.67
N ILE A 151 11.95 -3.65 5.74
CA ILE A 151 10.85 -4.59 5.47
C ILE A 151 9.76 -4.46 6.54
N ALA A 152 10.12 -4.30 7.82
CA ALA A 152 9.15 -4.09 8.89
C ALA A 152 8.31 -2.82 8.68
N GLY A 153 8.96 -1.70 8.31
CA GLY A 153 8.28 -0.45 7.97
C GLY A 153 7.32 -0.61 6.79
N TRP A 154 7.77 -1.31 5.73
CA TRP A 154 6.93 -1.63 4.58
C TRP A 154 5.70 -2.47 4.96
N LEU A 155 5.88 -3.50 5.78
CA LEU A 155 4.78 -4.37 6.21
C LEU A 155 3.75 -3.63 7.08
N ILE A 156 4.19 -2.74 7.96
CA ILE A 156 3.30 -1.89 8.77
C ILE A 156 2.52 -0.93 7.87
N TYR A 157 3.19 -0.32 6.90
CA TYR A 157 2.54 0.54 5.91
C TYR A 157 1.47 -0.24 5.11
N CYS A 158 1.83 -1.43 4.63
CA CYS A 158 0.92 -2.32 3.91
C CYS A 158 -0.27 -2.76 4.77
N LEU A 159 -0.05 -3.11 6.03
CA LEU A 159 -1.10 -3.49 6.96
C LEU A 159 -2.15 -2.38 7.11
N PHE A 160 -1.69 -1.14 7.26
CA PHE A 160 -2.58 0.00 7.35
C PHE A 160 -3.34 0.25 6.04
N CYS A 161 -2.65 0.25 4.90
CA CYS A 161 -3.27 0.35 3.58
C CYS A 161 -4.34 -0.74 3.35
N PHE A 162 -4.05 -1.99 3.72
CA PHE A 162 -4.99 -3.10 3.60
C PHE A 162 -6.23 -2.87 4.47
N SER A 163 -6.06 -2.41 5.71
CA SER A 163 -7.17 -2.10 6.61
C SER A 163 -8.10 -1.00 6.05
N LEU A 164 -7.54 0.01 5.37
CA LEU A 164 -8.33 1.04 4.68
C LEU A 164 -9.11 0.44 3.50
N CYS A 165 -8.50 -0.47 2.73
CA CYS A 165 -9.18 -1.13 1.61
C CYS A 165 -10.40 -1.92 2.08
N LEU A 166 -10.28 -2.63 3.22
CA LEU A 166 -11.39 -3.38 3.81
C LEU A 166 -12.58 -2.49 4.22
N VAL A 167 -12.33 -1.22 4.55
CA VAL A 167 -13.36 -0.26 4.93
C VAL A 167 -13.93 0.45 3.69
N ILE A 168 -13.08 0.91 2.79
CA ILE A 168 -13.47 1.67 1.60
C ILE A 168 -14.28 0.80 0.63
N ALA A 169 -13.88 -0.45 0.43
CA ALA A 169 -14.57 -1.37 -0.49
C ALA A 169 -16.08 -1.47 -0.21
N PRO A 170 -16.56 -1.91 0.97
CA PRO A 170 -17.98 -2.00 1.25
C PRO A 170 -18.67 -0.64 1.33
N LEU A 171 -18.00 0.41 1.81
CA LEU A 171 -18.62 1.74 1.88
C LEU A 171 -18.85 2.36 0.50
N SER A 172 -17.98 2.09 -0.47
CA SER A 172 -18.15 2.58 -1.85
C SER A 172 -19.42 2.00 -2.50
N GLU A 173 -19.75 0.75 -2.21
CA GLU A 173 -20.99 0.12 -2.68
C GLU A 173 -22.25 0.68 -2.02
N MET A 174 -22.14 1.16 -0.77
CA MET A 174 -23.27 1.74 -0.05
C MET A 174 -23.51 3.21 -0.44
N SER A 175 -22.53 3.89 -1.04
CA SER A 175 -22.62 5.32 -1.30
C SER A 175 -21.78 5.74 -2.51
N GLU A 176 -22.45 6.09 -3.60
CA GLU A 176 -21.84 6.74 -4.77
C GLU A 176 -21.14 8.07 -4.41
N VAL A 177 -21.61 8.73 -3.34
CA VAL A 177 -21.01 9.97 -2.84
C VAL A 177 -19.59 9.71 -2.38
N LEU A 178 -19.34 8.58 -1.70
CA LEU A 178 -18.00 8.23 -1.25
C LEU A 178 -17.03 8.06 -2.42
N GLU A 179 -17.45 7.44 -3.52
CA GLU A 179 -16.61 7.27 -4.70
C GLU A 179 -16.07 8.61 -5.23
N LYS A 180 -16.88 9.66 -5.16
CA LYS A 180 -16.49 11.02 -5.57
C LYS A 180 -15.55 11.69 -4.58
N PHE A 181 -15.65 11.37 -3.29
CA PHE A 181 -14.79 11.94 -2.24
C PHE A 181 -13.42 11.25 -2.14
N ILE A 182 -13.31 9.97 -2.48
CA ILE A 182 -12.05 9.21 -2.35
C ILE A 182 -10.86 9.90 -3.02
N PRO A 183 -10.94 10.41 -4.26
CA PRO A 183 -9.82 11.12 -4.87
C PRO A 183 -9.41 12.35 -4.05
N VAL A 184 -10.38 13.14 -3.57
CA VAL A 184 -10.14 14.36 -2.79
C VAL A 184 -9.44 14.03 -1.47
N THR A 185 -9.94 13.03 -0.74
CA THR A 185 -9.33 12.57 0.52
C THR A 185 -7.92 12.04 0.29
N THR A 186 -7.70 11.30 -0.80
CA THR A 186 -6.39 10.78 -1.17
C THR A 186 -5.39 11.91 -1.41
N TYR A 187 -5.80 13.00 -2.08
CA TYR A 187 -4.95 14.18 -2.30
C TYR A 187 -4.62 14.93 -1.01
N ILE A 188 -5.61 15.13 -0.13
CA ILE A 188 -5.41 15.78 1.18
C ILE A 188 -4.46 14.97 2.06
N MET A 189 -4.42 13.65 1.90
CA MET A 189 -3.56 12.78 2.69
C MET A 189 -2.09 12.81 2.26
N ILE A 190 -1.78 13.28 1.04
CA ILE A 190 -0.41 13.27 0.50
C ILE A 190 0.58 14.05 1.39
N PRO A 191 0.31 15.31 1.80
CA PRO A 191 1.24 16.05 2.66
C PRO A 191 1.38 15.44 4.06
N VAL A 192 0.33 14.79 4.56
CA VAL A 192 0.26 14.17 5.90
C VAL A 192 0.86 12.76 5.91
N SER A 193 1.23 12.21 4.74
CA SER A 193 1.75 10.84 4.62
C SER A 193 3.22 10.66 5.03
N GLY A 194 3.98 11.75 5.20
CA GLY A 194 5.43 11.70 5.44
C GLY A 194 6.26 11.46 4.17
N THR A 195 5.63 11.48 2.99
CA THR A 195 6.31 11.24 1.71
C THR A 195 7.33 12.34 1.38
N PHE A 196 6.96 13.61 1.53
CA PHE A 196 7.79 14.75 1.11
C PHE A 196 8.56 15.43 2.24
N SER A 197 8.36 15.01 3.48
CA SER A 197 9.02 15.58 4.65
C SER A 197 9.48 14.47 5.58
N MET A 198 10.57 14.74 6.29
CA MET A 198 11.03 13.89 7.38
C MET A 198 10.62 14.49 8.71
N VAL A 199 10.24 13.65 9.66
CA VAL A 199 9.76 14.11 10.98
C VAL A 199 10.85 14.83 11.78
N SER A 200 12.12 14.52 11.49
CA SER A 200 13.29 15.19 12.05
C SER A 200 13.50 16.62 11.56
N TRP A 201 12.97 16.98 10.38
CA TRP A 201 13.12 18.33 9.79
C TRP A 201 12.02 19.30 10.25
N LEU A 202 10.98 18.79 10.92
CA LEU A 202 9.84 19.59 11.36
C LEU A 202 10.06 20.19 12.75
N THR A 203 9.38 21.30 13.03
CA THR A 203 9.36 21.87 14.39
C THR A 203 8.69 20.90 15.37
N PRO A 204 9.00 20.99 16.68
CA PRO A 204 8.46 20.06 17.67
C PRO A 204 6.93 19.95 17.68
N ALA A 205 6.22 21.06 17.44
CA ALA A 205 4.76 21.06 17.36
C ALA A 205 4.23 20.22 16.18
N PHE A 206 4.82 20.37 14.98
CA PHE A 206 4.41 19.61 13.80
C PHE A 206 4.83 18.15 13.86
N ARG A 207 5.92 17.81 14.56
CA ARG A 207 6.32 16.41 14.77
C ARG A 207 5.21 15.59 15.41
N HIS A 208 4.60 16.09 16.49
CA HIS A 208 3.55 15.35 17.19
C HIS A 208 2.32 15.11 16.31
N VAL A 209 1.93 16.10 15.49
CA VAL A 209 0.81 15.98 14.56
C VAL A 209 1.10 14.96 13.45
N MET A 210 2.31 14.97 12.89
CA MET A 210 2.68 14.02 11.85
C MET A 210 2.75 12.58 12.35
N LEU A 211 3.18 12.35 13.60
CA LEU A 211 3.23 11.01 14.19
C LEU A 211 1.85 10.38 14.40
N TRP A 212 0.77 11.17 14.42
CA TRP A 212 -0.60 10.63 14.40
C TRP A 212 -0.99 10.01 13.05
N SER A 213 -0.25 10.29 11.98
CA SER A 213 -0.47 9.64 10.69
C SER A 213 0.22 8.28 10.68
N PRO A 214 -0.50 7.16 10.54
CA PRO A 214 0.10 5.82 10.51
C PRO A 214 1.06 5.64 9.33
N PHE A 215 0.81 6.35 8.22
CA PHE A 215 1.68 6.36 7.05
C PHE A 215 3.08 6.87 7.37
N VAL A 216 3.17 7.91 8.20
CA VAL A 216 4.44 8.53 8.59
C VAL A 216 5.33 7.52 9.31
N SER A 217 4.76 6.76 10.26
CA SER A 217 5.53 5.75 10.99
C SER A 217 6.09 4.66 10.07
N GLY A 218 5.30 4.19 9.09
CA GLY A 218 5.77 3.22 8.10
C GLY A 218 6.90 3.76 7.21
N VAL A 219 6.75 4.98 6.69
CA VAL A 219 7.77 5.63 5.85
C VAL A 219 9.04 5.91 6.67
N GLU A 220 8.94 6.48 7.86
CA GLU A 220 10.09 6.75 8.74
C GLU A 220 10.85 5.47 9.10
N MET A 221 10.16 4.35 9.35
CA MET A 221 10.81 3.06 9.56
C MET A 221 11.56 2.58 8.31
N MET A 222 10.97 2.72 7.12
CA MET A 222 11.66 2.40 5.87
C MET A 222 12.92 3.25 5.68
N ARG A 223 12.81 4.56 5.93
CA ARG A 223 13.94 5.50 5.86
C ARG A 223 15.02 5.16 6.90
N GLY A 224 14.63 4.78 8.11
CA GLY A 224 15.54 4.34 9.17
C GLY A 224 16.32 3.08 8.78
N GLY A 225 15.68 2.12 8.13
CA GLY A 225 16.37 0.94 7.60
C GLY A 225 17.35 1.26 6.46
N ILE A 226 17.09 2.31 5.67
CA ILE A 226 17.94 2.68 4.53
C ILE A 226 19.14 3.50 4.98
N TRP A 227 18.92 4.57 5.75
CA TRP A 227 19.99 5.49 6.16
C TRP A 227 20.63 5.15 7.51
N GLY A 228 20.01 4.26 8.31
CA GLY A 228 20.50 3.89 9.64
C GLY A 228 20.76 5.12 10.52
N ASN A 229 21.90 5.13 11.19
CA ASN A 229 22.31 6.22 12.10
C ASN A 229 22.65 7.55 11.40
N ARG A 230 22.62 7.62 10.05
CA ARG A 230 22.88 8.87 9.33
C ARG A 230 21.73 9.86 9.46
N VAL A 231 20.52 9.38 9.77
CA VAL A 231 19.35 10.23 9.93
C VAL A 231 18.58 9.86 11.20
N THR A 232 18.08 10.87 11.90
CA THR A 232 17.20 10.65 13.04
C THR A 232 15.78 10.40 12.56
N VAL A 233 15.24 9.24 12.91
CA VAL A 233 13.87 8.83 12.56
C VAL A 233 13.00 8.82 13.81
N TYR A 234 11.74 9.20 13.64
CA TYR A 234 10.74 9.18 14.70
C TYR A 234 9.54 8.39 14.20
N TYR A 235 9.23 7.29 14.87
CA TYR A 235 8.17 6.37 14.45
C TYR A 235 7.50 5.73 15.66
N GLU A 236 6.23 5.36 15.48
CA GLU A 236 5.45 4.59 16.45
C GLU A 236 5.04 3.26 15.80
N VAL A 237 5.42 2.13 16.39
CA VAL A 237 5.12 0.79 15.82
C VAL A 237 3.71 0.34 16.20
N TRP A 238 3.35 0.53 17.46
CA TRP A 238 2.12 -0.04 18.02
C TRP A 238 0.86 0.72 17.60
N TYR A 239 0.97 2.03 17.40
CA TYR A 239 -0.17 2.86 17.01
C TYR A 239 -0.75 2.48 15.62
N PRO A 240 0.05 2.38 14.53
CA PRO A 240 -0.44 1.92 13.23
C PRO A 240 -1.04 0.51 13.29
N ILE A 241 -0.43 -0.41 14.04
CA ILE A 241 -0.91 -1.79 14.17
C ILE A 241 -2.26 -1.81 14.88
N ALA A 242 -2.39 -1.12 16.02
CA ALA A 242 -3.64 -1.04 16.78
C ALA A 242 -4.77 -0.45 15.93
N LEU A 243 -4.52 0.66 15.24
CA LEU A 243 -5.50 1.28 14.37
C LEU A 243 -5.88 0.37 13.20
N SER A 244 -4.90 -0.30 12.59
CA SER A 244 -5.16 -1.26 11.50
C SER A 244 -6.01 -2.43 11.95
N MET A 245 -5.83 -2.93 13.18
CA MET A 245 -6.68 -3.99 13.74
C MET A 245 -8.12 -3.52 13.93
N VAL A 246 -8.33 -2.31 14.48
CA VAL A 246 -9.66 -1.72 14.65
C VAL A 246 -10.34 -1.51 13.30
N LEU A 247 -9.65 -0.92 12.32
CA LEU A 247 -10.18 -0.70 10.98
C LEU A 247 -10.45 -2.01 10.25
N SER A 248 -9.60 -3.02 10.39
CA SER A 248 -9.84 -4.34 9.79
C SER A 248 -11.07 -5.00 10.38
N PHE A 249 -11.29 -4.90 11.69
CA PHE A 249 -12.50 -5.40 12.33
C PHE A 249 -13.76 -4.71 11.81
N ILE A 250 -13.74 -3.37 11.73
CA ILE A 250 -14.83 -2.57 11.17
C ILE A 250 -15.08 -2.93 9.70
N GLY A 251 -14.03 -2.99 8.88
CA GLY A 251 -14.11 -3.32 7.46
C GLY A 251 -14.68 -4.72 7.21
N LEU A 252 -14.23 -5.72 7.96
CA LEU A 252 -14.79 -7.08 7.88
C LEU A 252 -16.27 -7.13 8.31
N ALA A 253 -16.66 -6.37 9.33
CA ALA A 253 -18.06 -6.25 9.74
C ALA A 253 -18.92 -5.59 8.66
N LEU A 254 -18.41 -4.53 8.01
CA LEU A 254 -19.06 -3.84 6.89
C LEU A 254 -19.20 -4.75 5.66
N ILE A 255 -18.15 -5.47 5.28
CA ILE A 255 -18.21 -6.46 4.18
C ILE A 255 -19.29 -7.50 4.46
N ARG A 256 -19.37 -7.99 5.71
CA ARG A 256 -20.40 -8.96 6.11
C ARG A 256 -21.81 -8.37 6.05
N TYR A 257 -21.97 -7.10 6.41
CA TYR A 257 -23.24 -6.38 6.31
C TYR A 257 -23.70 -6.22 4.86
N VAL A 258 -22.84 -5.66 4.00
CA VAL A 258 -23.14 -5.43 2.58
C VAL A 258 -23.39 -6.75 1.84
N ARG A 259 -22.66 -7.82 2.17
CA ARG A 259 -22.92 -9.15 1.60
C ARG A 259 -24.34 -9.67 1.88
N ARG A 260 -24.94 -9.30 3.02
CA ARG A 260 -26.31 -9.73 3.36
C ARG A 260 -27.37 -8.92 2.64
N SER A 261 -27.09 -7.66 2.29
CA SER A 261 -28.01 -6.83 1.50
C SER A 261 -27.93 -7.13 0.01
N LEU A 262 -26.79 -7.62 -0.48
CA LEU A 262 -26.57 -8.03 -1.87
C LEU A 262 -27.15 -9.42 -2.21
N VAL A 263 -28.33 -9.77 -1.68
CA VAL A 263 -29.05 -10.95 -2.18
C VAL A 263 -29.50 -10.60 -3.59
N VAL A 264 -28.72 -11.07 -4.55
CA VAL A 264 -28.97 -11.00 -5.99
C VAL A 264 -30.26 -11.76 -6.27
N GLU A 265 -31.28 -11.05 -6.76
CA GLU A 265 -32.46 -11.66 -7.42
C GLU A 265 -32.06 -12.39 -8.70
#